data_AF-A0A2R6KJQ4-F1
#
_entry.id   AF-A0A2R6KJQ4-F1
#
_cell.length_a   1.000
_cell.length_b   1.000
_cell.length_c   1.000
_cell.angle_alpha   90.00
_cell.angle_beta   90.00
_cell.angle_gamma   90.00
#
_symmetry.space_group_name_H-M   'P 1'
#
loop_
_entity.id
_entity.type
_entity.pdbx_description
1 polymer ?
#
loop_
_entity_poly.entity_id
_entity_poly.type
_entity_poly.pdbx_seq_one_letter_code
_entity_poly.pdbx_strand_id
1 'polypeptide(L)' 'MTETATGSDMDIGLGLAFAVVAVVGAIGMLVAYNDQVVAAWSFALAMVAGTLSVAAIHLYGDRNA' A
#
# COMPACT_ATOMS: atom_id res chain seq x y z
N MET A 1 -20.05 4.43 -32.12
CA MET A 1 -19.46 4.86 -30.83
C MET A 1 -18.58 3.71 -30.39
N THR A 2 -17.26 3.81 -30.57
CA THR A 2 -16.34 2.81 -30.04
C THR A 2 -16.20 3.11 -28.56
N GLU A 3 -16.87 2.34 -27.72
CA GLU A 3 -16.70 2.39 -26.28
C GLU A 3 -15.28 1.92 -26.00
N THR A 4 -14.36 2.87 -25.82
CA THR A 4 -13.05 2.57 -25.24
C THR A 4 -13.33 2.11 -23.83
N ALA A 5 -13.37 0.80 -23.61
CA ALA A 5 -13.22 0.24 -22.29
C ALA A 5 -11.82 0.61 -21.82
N THR A 6 -11.69 1.78 -21.20
CA THR A 6 -10.45 2.20 -20.53
C THR A 6 -10.27 1.25 -19.35
N GLY A 7 -9.49 0.19 -19.56
CA GLY A 7 -9.00 -0.65 -18.48
C GLY A 7 -8.25 0.22 -17.49
N SER A 8 -8.53 0.05 -16.19
CA SER A 8 -7.82 0.76 -15.14
C SER A 8 -6.58 -0.03 -14.73
N ASP A 9 -5.43 0.64 -14.65
CA ASP A 9 -4.17 0.08 -14.14
C ASP A 9 -4.24 -0.11 -12.62
N MET A 10 -5.00 -1.12 -12.19
CA MET A 10 -5.28 -1.39 -10.77
C MET A 10 -4.05 -1.87 -10.00
N ASP A 11 -3.12 -2.55 -10.67
CA ASP A 11 -1.84 -2.99 -10.11
C ASP A 11 -1.02 -1.80 -9.60
N ILE A 12 -0.88 -0.76 -10.42
CA ILE A 12 -0.18 0.48 -10.06
C ILE A 12 -0.99 1.28 -9.05
N GLY A 13 -2.29 1.48 -9.29
CA GLY A 13 -3.14 2.32 -8.46
C GLY A 13 -3.22 1.82 -7.01
N LEU A 14 -3.53 0.53 -6.83
CA LEU A 14 -3.66 -0.08 -5.51
C LEU A 14 -2.29 -0.29 -4.84
N GLY A 15 -1.27 -0.68 -5.62
CA GLY A 15 0.10 -0.78 -5.15
C GLY A 15 0.59 0.53 -4.54
N LEU A 16 0.38 1.64 -5.25
CA LEU A 16 0.75 2.99 -4.78
C LEU A 16 -0.06 3.42 -3.56
N ALA A 17 -1.38 3.18 -3.55
CA ALA A 17 -2.23 3.53 -2.41
C ALA A 17 -1.75 2.87 -1.11
N PHE A 18 -1.47 1.57 -1.14
CA PHE A 18 -0.94 0.86 0.04
C PHE A 18 0.49 1.28 0.38
N ALA A 19 1.33 1.59 -0.60
CA ALA A 19 2.67 2.11 -0.34
C ALA A 19 2.63 3.45 0.42
N VAL A 20 1.71 4.35 0.06
CA VAL A 20 1.49 5.61 0.81
C VAL A 20 1.09 5.33 2.26
N VAL A 21 0.14 4.41 2.48
CA VAL A 21 -0.27 4.00 3.84
C VAL A 21 0.92 3.42 4.62
N ALA A 22 1.76 2.62 3.96
CA ALA A 22 2.96 2.05 4.59
C ALA A 22 3.94 3.14 5.04
N VAL A 23 4.20 4.13 4.18
CA VAL A 23 5.06 5.28 4.51
C VAL A 23 4.47 6.09 5.67
N VAL A 24 3.15 6.33 5.69
CA VAL A 24 2.49 7.02 6.80
C VAL A 24 2.66 6.23 8.11
N GLY A 25 2.51 4.91 8.09
CA GLY A 25 2.78 4.06 9.26
C GLY A 25 4.22 4.14 9.74
N ALA A 26 5.19 4.16 8.82
CA ALA A 26 6.61 4.31 9.15
C ALA A 26 6.92 5.69 9.75
N ILE A 27 6.31 6.76 9.23
CA ILE A 27 6.41 8.10 9.82
C ILE A 27 5.78 8.12 11.22
N GLY A 28 4.62 7.46 11.40
CA GLY A 28 3.98 7.31 12.70
C GLY A 28 4.90 6.66 13.73
N MET A 29 5.59 5.58 13.35
CA MET A 29 6.60 4.93 14.18
C MET A 29 7.74 5.90 14.54
N LEU A 30 8.25 6.65 13.57
CA LEU A 30 9.34 7.60 13.77
C LEU A 30 8.97 8.72 14.74
N VAL A 31 7.75 9.27 14.62
CA VAL A 31 7.29 10.39 15.47
C VAL A 31 6.91 9.90 16.86
N ALA A 32 6.37 8.69 17.01
CA ALA A 32 5.95 8.12 18.28
C ALA A 32 7.09 7.47 19.10
N TYR A 33 8.36 7.83 18.85
CA TYR A 33 9.52 7.17 19.46
C TYR A 33 9.52 7.12 21.00
N ASN A 34 8.83 8.06 21.65
CA ASN A 34 8.70 8.16 23.10
C ASN A 34 7.55 7.33 23.68
N ASP A 35 6.66 6.79 22.85
CA ASP A 35 5.60 5.85 23.21
C ASP A 35 5.74 4.56 22.40
N GLN A 36 6.38 3.58 23.02
CA GLN A 36 6.77 2.35 22.35
C GLN A 36 5.59 1.49 21.91
N VAL A 37 4.43 1.59 22.58
CA VAL A 37 3.22 0.85 22.18
C VAL A 37 2.65 1.45 20.90
N VAL A 38 2.55 2.78 20.81
CA VAL A 38 2.08 3.47 19.62
C VAL A 38 3.05 3.27 18.45
N ALA A 39 4.36 3.35 18.69
CA ALA A 39 5.37 3.10 17.67
C ALA A 39 5.29 1.67 17.12
N ALA A 40 5.11 0.66 17.98
CA ALA A 40 4.98 -0.73 17.57
C ALA A 40 3.75 -0.97 16.69
N TRP A 41 2.59 -0.41 17.05
CA TRP A 41 1.39 -0.51 16.22
C TRP A 41 1.51 0.23 14.90
N SER A 42 2.18 1.39 14.89
CA SER A 42 2.45 2.16 13.66
C SER A 42 3.35 1.38 12.69
N PHE A 43 4.38 0.72 13.22
CA PHE A 43 5.23 -0.18 12.45
C PHE A 43 4.47 -1.40 11.92
N ALA A 44 3.63 -2.02 12.74
CA ALA A 44 2.80 -3.16 12.32
C ALA A 44 1.88 -2.77 11.16
N LEU A 45 1.24 -1.60 11.24
CA LEU A 45 0.44 -1.04 10.15
C LEU A 45 1.27 -0.84 8.88
N ALA A 46 2.48 -0.27 9.01
CA ALA A 46 3.37 -0.06 7.88
C ALA A 46 3.72 -1.37 7.16
N MET A 47 4.03 -2.42 7.92
CA MET A 47 4.35 -3.75 7.38
C MET A 47 3.15 -4.37 6.70
N VAL A 48 1.96 -4.35 7.31
CA VAL A 48 0.74 -4.89 6.70
C VAL A 48 0.43 -4.16 5.39
N ALA A 49 0.46 -2.83 5.39
CA ALA A 49 0.24 -2.05 4.17
C ALA A 49 1.29 -2.35 3.10
N GLY A 50 2.57 -2.47 3.47
CA GLY A 50 3.64 -2.86 2.56
C GLY A 50 3.40 -4.23 1.93
N THR A 51 2.98 -5.23 2.72
CA THR A 51 2.65 -6.56 2.18
C THR A 51 1.46 -6.52 1.24
N LEU A 52 0.43 -5.72 1.54
CA LEU A 52 -0.73 -5.54 0.66
C LEU A 52 -0.36 -4.83 -0.64
N SER A 53 0.58 -3.88 -0.61
CA SER A 53 1.11 -3.24 -1.82
C SER A 53 1.73 -4.27 -2.77
N VAL A 54 2.61 -5.14 -2.26
CA VAL A 54 3.21 -6.22 -3.04
C VAL A 54 2.15 -7.19 -3.57
N ALA A 55 1.21 -7.59 -2.71
CA ALA A 55 0.11 -8.48 -3.10
C ALA A 55 -0.75 -7.86 -4.21
N ALA A 56 -1.05 -6.56 -4.15
CA ALA A 56 -1.82 -5.86 -5.17
C ALA A 56 -1.13 -5.89 -6.54
N ILE A 57 0.18 -5.61 -6.57
CA ILE A 57 0.95 -5.64 -7.81
C ILE A 57 0.95 -7.04 -8.43
N HIS A 58 1.13 -8.09 -7.63
CA HIS A 58 1.14 -9.47 -8.17
C HIS A 58 -0.26 -9.95 -8.58
N LEU A 59 -1.29 -9.69 -7.77
CA LEU A 59 -2.65 -10.15 -8.07
C LEU A 59 -3.25 -9.45 -9.29
N TYR A 60 -2.98 -8.16 -9.48
CA TYR A 60 -3.56 -7.39 -10.58
C TYR A 60 -2.59 -7.26 -11.77
N GLY A 61 -1.28 -7.32 -11.56
CA GLY A 61 -0.29 -7.32 -12.63
C GLY A 61 -0.31 -8.61 -13.44
N ASP A 62 -0.36 -9.78 -12.81
CA ASP A 62 -0.44 -11.07 -13.52
C ASP A 62 -1.78 -11.26 -14.26
N ARG A 63 -2.84 -10.56 -13.85
CA ARG A 63 -4.13 -10.57 -14.57
C ARG A 63 -4.13 -9.72 -15.83
N ASN A 64 -3.18 -8.81 -15.96
CA ASN A 64 -3.10 -7.82 -17.03
C ASN A 64 -1.99 -8.15 -18.05
N ALA A 65 -1.15 -9.16 -17.78
CA ALA A 65 -0.05 -9.63 -18.64
C ALA A 65 -0.51 -10.72 -19.63
#